data_AF-A0A1Y1X2W2-F1
#
_entry.id   AF-A0A1Y1X2W2-F1
#
_cell.length_a   1.000
_cell.length_b   1.000
_cell.length_c   1.000
_cell.angle_alpha   90.00
_cell.angle_beta   90.00
_cell.angle_gamma   90.00
#
_symmetry.space_group_name_H-M   'P 1'
#
loop_
_entity.id
_entity.type
_entity.pdbx_description
1 polymer ?
#
loop_
_entity_poly.entity_id
_entity_poly.type
_entity_poly.pdbx_seq_one_letter_code
_entity_poly.pdbx_strand_id
1 'polypeptide(L)'
;MNSIFTFVLAALASQIVAQPTEAPVCPDWSVAPLQHRWSHADTFVANDPVILRWNTTNGNLEYIQDVALFSANNNEFLHTQYRSYPGAVATTGELSFALSVPLCLQREGVYYLGVYGTTLEGDSCFKKSPDFQLTADPQGDYSVCYL
;
A
#
# COMPACT_ATOMS: atom_id res chain seq x y z
N MET A 1 44.78 48.65 -36.19
CA MET A 1 44.88 48.43 -34.72
C MET A 1 43.65 47.62 -34.33
N ASN A 2 43.86 46.33 -34.06
CA ASN A 2 42.79 45.34 -33.88
C ASN A 2 42.54 45.04 -32.40
N SER A 3 41.26 44.87 -32.09
CA SER A 3 40.62 44.03 -31.07
C SER A 3 41.07 44.11 -29.62
N ILE A 4 40.13 44.58 -28.78
CA ILE A 4 40.03 44.21 -27.37
C ILE A 4 39.07 43.02 -27.29
N PHE A 5 39.59 41.85 -26.91
CA PHE A 5 38.78 40.67 -26.57
C PHE A 5 38.43 40.74 -25.08
N THR A 6 37.16 40.95 -24.76
CA THR A 6 36.65 40.87 -23.39
C THR A 6 36.15 39.45 -23.12
N PHE A 7 36.85 38.73 -22.23
CA PHE A 7 36.41 37.42 -21.74
C PHE A 7 35.21 37.58 -20.80
N VAL A 8 34.06 37.06 -21.19
CA VAL A 8 32.89 36.92 -20.31
C VAL A 8 33.12 35.68 -19.44
N LEU A 9 33.36 35.88 -18.14
CA LEU A 9 33.31 34.79 -17.16
C LEU A 9 31.86 34.31 -17.04
N ALA A 10 31.61 33.09 -17.52
CA ALA A 10 30.38 32.36 -17.23
C ALA A 10 30.42 31.90 -15.76
N ALA A 11 29.68 32.59 -14.89
CA ALA A 11 29.41 32.12 -13.54
C ALA A 11 28.47 30.91 -13.64
N LEU A 12 29.01 29.70 -13.39
CA LEU A 12 28.22 28.49 -13.19
C LEU A 12 27.39 28.66 -11.91
N ALA A 13 26.13 29.08 -12.06
CA ALA A 13 25.14 28.97 -11.01
C ALA A 13 24.78 27.48 -10.83
N SER A 14 25.42 26.83 -9.86
CA SER A 14 24.95 25.55 -9.35
C SER A 14 23.60 25.78 -8.66
N GLN A 15 22.51 25.47 -9.38
CA GLN A 15 21.20 25.39 -8.77
C GLN A 15 21.19 24.14 -7.88
N ILE A 16 21.45 24.34 -6.58
CA ILE A 16 21.16 23.33 -5.56
C ILE A 16 19.64 23.20 -5.55
N VAL A 17 19.13 22.20 -6.26
CA VAL A 17 17.74 21.77 -6.11
C VAL A 17 17.66 21.14 -4.73
N ALA A 18 17.30 21.94 -3.73
CA ALA A 18 16.86 21.43 -2.44
C ALA A 18 15.54 20.70 -2.70
N GLN A 19 15.62 19.37 -2.88
CA GLN A 19 14.42 18.54 -2.78
C GLN A 19 13.88 18.73 -1.35
N PRO A 20 12.58 18.98 -1.17
CA PRO A 20 11.99 18.99 0.16
C PRO A 20 12.15 17.57 0.73
N THR A 21 13.11 17.40 1.63
CA THR A 21 13.16 16.23 2.52
C THR A 21 12.16 16.48 3.63
N GLU A 22 10.87 16.46 3.30
CA GLU A 22 9.85 16.25 4.33
C GLU A 22 10.11 14.87 4.92
N ALA A 23 10.29 14.81 6.24
CA ALA A 23 10.46 13.55 6.94
C ALA A 23 9.22 12.67 6.65
N PRO A 24 9.38 11.37 6.42
CA PRO A 24 8.24 10.48 6.21
C PRO A 24 7.30 10.61 7.41
N VAL A 25 6.04 10.92 7.11
CA VAL A 25 5.06 11.37 8.12
C VAL A 25 4.72 10.26 9.14
N CYS A 26 5.02 8.99 8.82
CA CYS A 26 4.77 7.84 9.70
C CYS A 26 5.83 6.74 9.48
N PRO A 27 7.08 6.93 9.95
CA PRO A 27 8.16 5.99 9.64
C PRO A 27 8.02 4.68 10.41
N ASP A 28 7.55 4.75 11.66
CA ASP A 28 7.73 3.72 12.69
C ASP A 28 6.53 2.79 12.87
N TRP A 29 6.07 2.20 11.77
CA TRP A 29 5.11 1.11 11.81
C TRP A 29 5.31 0.13 10.65
N SER A 30 4.81 -1.09 10.83
CA SER A 30 4.93 -2.17 9.85
C SER A 30 3.64 -2.97 9.73
N VAL A 31 3.48 -3.60 8.57
CA VAL A 31 2.36 -4.51 8.27
C VAL A 31 2.94 -5.90 8.07
N ALA A 32 2.39 -6.88 8.79
CA ALA A 32 2.82 -8.27 8.73
C ALA A 32 2.28 -8.98 7.47
N PRO A 33 2.82 -10.16 7.11
CA PRO A 33 2.19 -11.03 6.11
C PRO A 33 0.72 -11.30 6.45
N LEU A 34 -0.13 -11.34 5.42
CA LEU A 34 -1.52 -11.73 5.57
C LEU A 34 -1.60 -13.18 6.09
N GLN A 35 -2.55 -13.45 6.99
CA GLN A 35 -2.72 -14.78 7.59
C GLN A 35 -4.15 -15.27 7.36
N HIS A 36 -4.31 -16.56 7.11
CA HIS A 36 -5.64 -17.18 7.23
C HIS A 36 -6.06 -17.18 8.69
N ARG A 37 -7.37 -16.98 8.94
CA ARG A 37 -7.91 -17.01 10.29
C ARG A 37 -7.98 -18.42 10.87
N TRP A 38 -8.24 -19.42 10.03
CA TRP A 38 -8.53 -20.80 10.44
C TRP A 38 -7.76 -21.87 9.66
N SER A 39 -6.96 -21.47 8.68
CA SER A 39 -6.24 -22.36 7.77
C SER A 39 -4.72 -22.13 7.86
N HIS A 40 -3.94 -23.06 7.32
CA HIS A 40 -2.51 -22.94 7.11
C HIS A 40 -2.16 -23.17 5.63
N ALA A 41 -3.09 -22.84 4.73
CA ALA A 41 -2.84 -22.92 3.30
C ALA A 41 -1.77 -21.89 2.90
N ASP A 42 -1.02 -22.21 1.84
CA ASP A 42 0.03 -21.36 1.30
C ASP A 42 -0.52 -20.27 0.35
N THR A 43 -1.77 -20.45 -0.11
CA THR A 43 -2.46 -19.52 -1.01
C THR A 43 -3.84 -19.17 -0.47
N PHE A 44 -4.29 -17.96 -0.81
CA PHE A 44 -5.61 -17.46 -0.46
C PHE A 44 -6.62 -17.75 -1.57
N VAL A 45 -7.90 -17.77 -1.24
CA VAL A 45 -9.01 -17.68 -2.21
C VAL A 45 -9.91 -16.50 -1.88
N ALA A 46 -10.74 -16.10 -2.84
CA ALA A 46 -11.72 -15.04 -2.61
C ALA A 46 -12.70 -15.44 -1.49
N ASN A 47 -13.08 -14.46 -0.67
CA ASN A 47 -13.88 -14.58 0.54
C ASN A 47 -13.21 -15.36 1.68
N ASP A 48 -11.91 -15.66 1.59
CA ASP A 48 -11.21 -16.29 2.71
C ASP A 48 -11.28 -15.41 3.97
N PRO A 49 -11.58 -16.00 5.14
CA PRO A 49 -11.49 -15.31 6.41
C PRO A 49 -10.00 -15.11 6.75
N VAL A 50 -9.55 -13.87 6.75
CA VAL A 50 -8.14 -13.49 6.94
C VAL A 50 -7.95 -12.58 8.16
N ILE A 51 -6.71 -12.54 8.65
CA ILE A 51 -6.24 -11.61 9.67
C ILE A 51 -5.09 -10.81 9.07
N LEU A 52 -5.24 -9.49 9.07
CA LEU A 52 -4.19 -8.53 8.79
C LEU A 52 -3.64 -8.01 10.12
N ARG A 53 -2.32 -8.02 10.28
CA ARG A 53 -1.66 -7.52 11.48
C ARG A 53 -0.70 -6.39 11.16
N TRP A 54 -0.53 -5.49 12.11
CA TRP A 54 0.44 -4.41 12.04
C TRP A 54 1.03 -4.14 13.42
N ASN A 55 2.18 -3.47 13.42
CA ASN A 55 2.87 -3.07 14.64
C ASN A 55 3.07 -1.55 14.63
N THR A 56 2.59 -0.89 15.68
CA THR A 56 2.65 0.56 15.88
C THR A 56 3.49 0.95 17.11
N THR A 57 4.33 0.07 17.65
CA THR A 57 5.00 0.21 18.96
C THR A 57 5.75 1.54 19.15
N ASN A 58 6.19 2.20 18.07
CA ASN A 58 6.85 3.50 18.10
C ASN A 58 6.18 4.56 17.19
N GLY A 59 4.98 4.28 16.66
CA GLY A 59 4.33 5.11 15.65
C GLY A 59 3.23 6.01 16.22
N ASN A 60 3.08 7.21 15.67
CA ASN A 60 2.00 8.15 15.99
C ASN A 60 0.66 7.80 15.31
N LEU A 61 0.50 6.55 14.87
CA LEU A 61 -0.67 6.09 14.13
C LEU A 61 -1.83 5.84 15.11
N GLU A 62 -2.96 6.50 14.90
CA GLU A 62 -4.13 6.43 15.76
C GLU A 62 -5.16 5.45 15.20
N TYR A 63 -5.46 5.55 13.91
CA TYR A 63 -6.47 4.74 13.24
C TYR A 63 -5.94 4.11 11.95
N ILE A 64 -6.40 2.89 11.66
CA ILE A 64 -6.38 2.30 10.31
C ILE A 64 -7.74 2.57 9.67
N GLN A 65 -7.76 3.39 8.64
CA GLN A 65 -9.00 3.86 8.02
C GLN A 65 -9.43 2.94 6.89
N ASP A 66 -8.48 2.61 6.01
CA ASP A 66 -8.73 1.85 4.80
C ASP A 66 -7.71 0.72 4.63
N VAL A 67 -8.19 -0.40 4.10
CA VAL A 67 -7.36 -1.47 3.55
C VAL A 67 -7.81 -1.70 2.12
N ALA A 68 -6.87 -1.64 1.19
CA ALA A 68 -7.11 -1.80 -0.24
C ALA A 68 -6.25 -2.92 -0.82
N LEU A 69 -6.81 -3.65 -1.77
CA LEU A 69 -6.15 -4.68 -2.56
C LEU A 69 -5.53 -4.03 -3.79
N PHE A 70 -4.29 -4.40 -4.05
CA PHE A 70 -3.53 -3.98 -5.22
C PHE A 70 -2.95 -5.18 -5.95
N SER A 71 -2.75 -5.01 -7.25
CA SER A 71 -1.92 -5.91 -8.03
C SER A 71 -0.46 -5.81 -7.59
N ALA A 72 0.18 -6.94 -7.31
CA ALA A 72 1.62 -6.94 -7.05
C ALA A 72 2.45 -6.71 -8.33
N ASN A 73 1.87 -6.92 -9.52
CA ASN A 73 2.58 -6.85 -10.79
C ASN A 73 2.72 -5.40 -11.31
N ASN A 74 1.67 -4.60 -11.21
CA ASN A 74 1.62 -3.24 -11.76
C ASN A 74 1.29 -2.14 -10.72
N ASN A 75 1.08 -2.50 -9.45
CA ASN A 75 0.65 -1.60 -8.36
C ASN A 75 -0.70 -0.91 -8.59
N GLU A 76 -1.55 -1.46 -9.45
CA GLU A 76 -2.90 -0.95 -9.70
C GLU A 76 -3.80 -1.20 -8.49
N PHE A 77 -4.61 -0.20 -8.13
CA PHE A 77 -5.67 -0.35 -7.14
C PHE A 77 -6.79 -1.21 -7.73
N LEU A 78 -7.17 -2.27 -7.02
CA LEU A 78 -8.15 -3.24 -7.51
C LEU A 78 -9.47 -3.17 -6.73
N HIS A 79 -9.39 -3.17 -5.40
CA HIS A 79 -10.61 -3.27 -4.57
C HIS A 79 -10.40 -2.80 -3.13
N THR A 80 -11.40 -2.16 -2.53
CA THR A 80 -11.37 -1.85 -1.08
C THR A 80 -11.78 -3.08 -0.27
N GLN A 81 -10.92 -3.52 0.65
CA GLN A 81 -11.18 -4.63 1.58
C GLN A 81 -11.88 -4.19 2.86
N TYR A 82 -11.50 -3.01 3.34
CA TYR A 82 -12.03 -2.41 4.56
C TYR A 82 -12.00 -0.90 4.41
N ARG A 83 -13.04 -0.25 4.94
CA ARG A 83 -13.12 1.21 5.07
C ARG A 83 -14.03 1.53 6.26
N SER A 84 -13.55 2.39 7.14
CA SER A 84 -14.34 2.87 8.29
C SER A 84 -13.90 4.27 8.71
N TYR A 85 -14.81 5.01 9.35
CA TYR A 85 -14.52 6.32 9.95
C TYR A 85 -14.93 6.31 11.44
N PRO A 86 -14.01 6.64 12.38
CA PRO A 86 -12.65 7.12 12.16
C PRO A 86 -11.64 6.02 11.76
N GLY A 87 -12.03 4.74 11.80
CA GLY A 87 -11.16 3.60 11.46
C GLY A 87 -11.09 2.58 12.61
N ALA A 88 -10.29 1.52 12.43
CA ALA A 88 -9.91 0.60 13.50
C ALA A 88 -8.78 1.23 14.33
N VAL A 89 -8.85 1.12 15.66
CA VAL A 89 -7.80 1.67 16.54
C VAL A 89 -6.48 0.97 16.26
N ALA A 90 -5.45 1.74 15.90
CA ALA A 90 -4.15 1.21 15.47
C ALA A 90 -3.46 0.39 16.57
N THR A 91 -3.64 0.71 17.85
CA THR A 91 -3.08 -0.06 18.97
C THR A 91 -3.68 -1.47 19.12
N THR A 92 -4.81 -1.77 18.45
CA THR A 92 -5.35 -3.13 18.37
C THR A 92 -4.38 -4.09 17.68
N GLY A 93 -3.59 -3.58 16.72
CA GLY A 93 -2.57 -4.34 16.00
C GLY A 93 -3.08 -5.38 15.01
N GLU A 94 -4.40 -5.55 14.88
CA GLU A 94 -4.99 -6.49 13.93
C GLU A 94 -6.40 -6.12 13.46
N LEU A 95 -6.76 -6.64 12.28
CA LEU A 95 -8.09 -6.58 11.69
C LEU A 95 -8.43 -7.93 11.06
N SER A 96 -9.60 -8.47 11.39
CA SER A 96 -10.15 -9.66 10.72
C SER A 96 -11.23 -9.26 9.72
N PHE A 97 -11.18 -9.80 8.51
CA PHE A 97 -12.19 -9.57 7.47
C PHE A 97 -12.22 -10.73 6.47
N ALA A 98 -13.20 -10.73 5.55
CA ALA A 98 -13.23 -11.65 4.42
C ALA A 98 -12.53 -11.02 3.22
N LEU A 99 -11.56 -11.71 2.64
CA LEU A 99 -10.76 -11.21 1.52
C LEU A 99 -11.60 -11.09 0.24
N SER A 100 -12.17 -9.92 -0.02
CA SER A 100 -13.07 -9.68 -1.14
C SER A 100 -12.27 -9.44 -2.43
N VAL A 101 -12.25 -10.42 -3.33
CA VAL A 101 -11.59 -10.27 -4.64
C VAL A 101 -12.61 -10.53 -5.76
N PRO A 102 -13.05 -9.48 -6.49
CA PRO A 102 -13.99 -9.64 -7.60
C PRO A 102 -13.48 -10.65 -8.62
N LEU A 103 -14.39 -11.45 -9.19
CA LEU A 103 -14.05 -12.58 -10.05
C LEU A 103 -12.98 -12.23 -11.09
N CYS A 104 -13.23 -11.18 -11.89
CA CYS A 104 -12.32 -10.78 -12.97
C CYS A 104 -10.92 -10.38 -12.51
N LEU A 105 -10.78 -9.96 -11.26
CA LEU A 105 -9.53 -9.55 -10.68
C LEU A 105 -8.72 -10.71 -10.12
N GLN A 106 -9.30 -11.91 -9.94
CA GLN A 106 -8.61 -13.07 -9.35
C GLN A 106 -7.55 -13.71 -10.26
N ARG A 107 -7.49 -13.33 -11.55
CA ARG A 107 -6.62 -13.95 -12.56
C ARG A 107 -5.15 -13.54 -12.47
N GLU A 108 -4.83 -12.45 -11.78
CA GLU A 108 -3.46 -11.94 -11.69
C GLU A 108 -2.57 -12.79 -10.77
N GLY A 109 -3.18 -13.54 -9.84
CA GLY A 109 -2.52 -14.53 -9.00
C GLY A 109 -1.70 -13.95 -7.84
N VAL A 110 -1.16 -12.73 -7.95
CA VAL A 110 -0.29 -12.12 -6.90
C VAL A 110 -0.75 -10.71 -6.52
N TYR A 111 -0.93 -10.48 -5.22
CA TYR A 111 -1.51 -9.26 -4.68
C TYR A 111 -0.80 -8.79 -3.43
N TYR A 112 -1.07 -7.55 -3.01
CA TYR A 112 -0.75 -7.07 -1.67
C TYR A 112 -1.89 -6.21 -1.12
N LEU A 113 -1.87 -6.00 0.20
CA LEU A 113 -2.76 -5.07 0.87
C LEU A 113 -2.03 -3.75 1.14
N GLY A 114 -2.59 -2.65 0.64
CA GLY A 114 -2.25 -1.30 1.05
C GLY A 114 -3.06 -0.92 2.28
N VAL A 115 -2.38 -0.53 3.35
CA VAL A 115 -2.97 -0.17 4.64
C VAL A 115 -2.80 1.32 4.85
N TYR A 116 -3.91 2.03 4.95
CA TYR A 116 -3.97 3.46 5.16
C TYR A 116 -4.40 3.75 6.58
N GLY A 117 -3.67 4.63 7.24
CA GLY A 117 -4.04 5.08 8.57
C GLY A 117 -3.77 6.56 8.77
N THR A 118 -4.18 7.06 9.93
CA THR A 118 -4.06 8.48 10.27
C THR A 118 -3.44 8.69 11.64
N THR A 119 -2.68 9.77 11.78
CA THR A 119 -2.16 10.22 13.07
C THR A 119 -3.20 11.05 13.84
N LEU A 120 -2.90 11.36 15.10
CA LEU A 120 -3.69 12.30 15.90
C LEU A 120 -3.76 13.70 15.29
N GLU A 121 -2.72 14.11 14.54
CA GLU A 121 -2.65 15.42 13.88
C GLU A 121 -3.37 15.44 12.53
N GLY A 122 -3.91 14.30 12.09
CA GLY A 122 -4.66 14.17 10.83
C GLY A 122 -3.79 13.82 9.63
N ASP A 123 -2.51 13.53 9.83
CA ASP A 123 -1.63 13.12 8.75
C ASP A 123 -1.99 11.73 8.22
N SER A 124 -1.83 11.54 6.91
CA SER A 124 -2.09 10.27 6.24
C SER A 124 -0.83 9.40 6.15
N CYS A 125 -0.97 8.15 6.59
CA CYS A 125 0.08 7.14 6.60
C CYS A 125 -0.28 6.00 5.63
N PHE A 126 0.73 5.41 5.00
CA PHE A 126 0.56 4.25 4.13
C PHE A 126 1.67 3.21 4.34
N LYS A 127 1.30 1.94 4.42
CA LYS A 127 2.23 0.79 4.35
C LYS A 127 1.61 -0.33 3.52
N LYS A 128 2.49 -1.08 2.85
CA LYS A 128 2.14 -2.27 2.07
C LYS A 128 2.44 -3.53 2.90
N SER A 129 1.55 -4.53 2.83
CA SER A 129 1.84 -5.89 3.29
C SER A 129 2.84 -6.58 2.37
N PRO A 130 3.52 -7.64 2.83
CA PRO A 130 4.15 -8.59 1.91
C PRO A 130 3.13 -9.10 0.87
N ASP A 131 3.65 -9.47 -0.30
CA ASP A 131 2.85 -10.03 -1.39
C ASP A 131 2.33 -11.41 -0.99
N PHE A 132 1.15 -11.76 -1.49
CA PHE A 132 0.53 -13.06 -1.29
C PHE A 132 -0.10 -13.57 -2.59
N GLN A 133 -0.21 -14.89 -2.68
CA GLN A 133 -0.79 -15.59 -3.82
C GLN A 133 -2.28 -15.82 -3.60
N LEU A 134 -3.09 -15.61 -4.64
CA LEU A 134 -4.49 -15.97 -4.65
C LEU A 134 -4.78 -16.97 -5.76
N THR A 135 -5.44 -18.06 -5.39
CA THR A 135 -5.91 -19.07 -6.33
C THR A 135 -7.26 -18.64 -6.88
N ALA A 136 -7.34 -18.52 -8.21
CA ALA A 136 -8.57 -18.23 -8.92
C ALA A 136 -9.65 -19.29 -8.64
N ASP A 137 -10.91 -18.87 -8.52
CA ASP A 137 -12.05 -19.77 -8.39
C ASP A 137 -12.13 -20.74 -9.60
N PRO A 138 -11.94 -22.06 -9.40
CA PRO A 138 -11.97 -23.02 -10.50
C PRO A 138 -13.35 -23.16 -11.15
N GLN A 139 -14.42 -22.69 -10.50
CA GLN A 139 -15.79 -22.69 -11.02
C GLN A 139 -16.25 -21.33 -11.51
N GLY A 140 -15.37 -20.32 -11.45
CA GLY A 140 -15.68 -18.97 -11.90
C GLY A 140 -15.92 -18.89 -13.41
N ASP A 141 -17.05 -18.30 -13.82
CA ASP A 141 -17.25 -17.95 -15.24
C ASP A 141 -16.52 -16.66 -15.56
N TYR A 142 -15.27 -16.79 -16.01
CA TYR A 142 -14.47 -15.64 -16.38
C TYR A 142 -14.67 -15.17 -17.83
N SER A 143 -15.60 -15.75 -18.59
CA SER A 143 -15.87 -15.30 -19.96
C SER A 143 -16.45 -13.87 -20.00
N VAL A 144 -17.04 -13.43 -18.89
CA VAL A 144 -17.60 -12.09 -18.68
C VAL A 144 -16.55 -11.01 -18.36
N CYS A 145 -15.30 -11.43 -18.16
CA CYS A 145 -14.20 -10.53 -17.81
C CYS A 145 -13.55 -9.99 -19.07
N TYR A 146 -13.99 -8.81 -19.50
CA TYR A 146 -13.32 -8.05 -20.55
C TYR A 146 -12.04 -7.45 -19.97
N LEU A 147 -10.90 -7.83 -20.56
CA LEU A 147 -9.60 -7.21 -20.32
C LEU A 147 -9.49 -5.91 -21.12
#